data_AF-A0A8H8DPC7-F1
#
_entry.id   AF-A0A8H8DPC7-F1
#
_cell.length_a   1.000
_cell.length_b   1.000
_cell.length_c   1.000
_cell.angle_alpha   90.00
_cell.angle_beta   90.00
_cell.angle_gamma   90.00
#
_symmetry.space_group_name_H-M   'P 1'
#
loop_
_entity.id
_entity.type
_entity.pdbx_description
1 polymer ?
#
loop_
_entity_poly.entity_id
_entity_poly.type
_entity_poly.pdbx_seq_one_letter_code
_entity_poly.pdbx_strand_id
1 'polypeptide(L)'
;MGRKQVVTSRKEKSSDTNYDSVIHERKDSMDELTLSVKSKKNIKEMPLSKTLSIKKLHSFEKENLPLGSSRMMESVSLKKCSQKKIFMEKDSKDCQKENVLQVLQIQLNDPKRKFIDVYDDSIAMDKRLEEAIRKMEEFEKKYISLKDLRQTEVESNFCTYREAAESQFKASEVLIDSLTKNIDAKEKKLNDLLSHIDSLEAEKREFEKLSEKLKFAEQALVRANSQISYLNAKLSSHSSASIVQLKEDLYSDLTGLLIRDVKSDSKKTVFDCLQTGRNGTLHFKLSLFIDPSCQSQERFSYTPLFDEERDAPLLNYLPDYLTGEIIFEKDQAAMFNWRLSSALQKKD
;
A
#
# COMPACT_ATOMS: atom_id res chain seq x y z
N MET A 1 -4.92 -67.93 48.45
CA MET A 1 -5.20 -67.62 49.86
C MET A 1 -5.49 -66.12 49.98
N GLY A 2 -6.48 -65.73 50.79
CA GLY A 2 -6.59 -64.35 51.30
C GLY A 2 -7.58 -63.43 50.59
N ARG A 3 -8.87 -63.58 50.92
CA ARG A 3 -9.91 -62.54 50.77
C ARG A 3 -9.54 -61.29 51.59
N LYS A 4 -9.93 -60.10 51.13
CA LYS A 4 -10.79 -59.20 51.92
C LYS A 4 -11.42 -58.10 51.05
N GLN A 5 -12.75 -58.08 51.09
CA GLN A 5 -13.65 -57.04 50.63
C GLN A 5 -13.66 -55.89 51.64
N VAL A 6 -13.90 -54.66 51.18
CA VAL A 6 -14.62 -53.66 51.97
C VAL A 6 -15.65 -52.99 51.06
N VAL A 7 -16.90 -53.19 51.44
CA VAL A 7 -18.12 -52.54 50.98
C VAL A 7 -18.44 -51.46 52.01
N THR A 8 -18.79 -50.24 51.57
CA THR A 8 -19.71 -49.38 52.32
C THR A 8 -20.59 -48.56 51.38
N SER A 9 -21.87 -48.54 51.73
CA SER A 9 -23.00 -48.11 50.90
C SER A 9 -23.54 -46.74 51.33
N ARG A 10 -24.15 -46.06 50.35
CA ARG A 10 -25.39 -45.24 50.38
C ARG A 10 -25.63 -44.21 51.49
N LYS A 11 -25.97 -42.99 51.06
CA LYS A 11 -27.19 -42.32 51.53
C LYS A 11 -27.76 -41.34 50.48
N GLU A 12 -28.89 -41.71 49.91
CA GLU A 12 -29.83 -40.82 49.23
C GLU A 12 -30.65 -40.05 50.29
N LYS A 13 -30.98 -38.78 50.00
CA LYS A 13 -32.19 -38.13 50.50
C LYS A 13 -32.73 -37.18 49.43
N SER A 14 -33.99 -37.40 49.12
CA SER A 14 -34.90 -36.58 48.32
C SER A 14 -35.41 -35.37 49.10
N SER A 15 -35.77 -34.31 48.38
CA SER A 15 -36.85 -33.38 48.76
C SER A 15 -37.33 -32.63 47.51
N ASP A 16 -38.58 -32.90 47.14
CA ASP A 16 -39.38 -32.13 46.19
C ASP A 16 -39.79 -30.75 46.76
N THR A 17 -40.47 -29.98 45.90
CA THR A 17 -41.07 -28.63 46.07
C THR A 17 -40.09 -27.49 45.71
N ASN A 18 -40.44 -26.44 44.95
CA ASN A 18 -41.73 -25.92 44.55
C ASN A 18 -41.54 -25.01 43.30
N TYR A 19 -42.60 -24.89 42.51
CA TYR A 19 -42.79 -23.87 41.47
C TYR A 19 -42.57 -22.46 42.06
N ASP A 20 -41.77 -21.62 41.40
CA ASP A 20 -42.21 -20.23 41.17
C ASP A 20 -41.43 -19.55 40.04
N SER A 21 -42.22 -19.04 39.11
CA SER A 21 -41.84 -18.27 37.94
C SER A 21 -41.45 -16.85 38.32
N VAL A 22 -40.24 -16.42 37.94
CA VAL A 22 -39.90 -15.00 37.87
C VAL A 22 -39.50 -14.68 36.43
N ILE A 23 -40.49 -14.14 35.71
CA ILE A 23 -40.31 -13.44 34.43
C ILE A 23 -39.52 -12.17 34.74
N HIS A 24 -38.27 -12.11 34.29
CA HIS A 24 -37.56 -10.84 34.19
C HIS A 24 -37.73 -10.30 32.77
N GLU A 25 -38.44 -9.17 32.72
CA GLU A 25 -38.60 -8.27 31.59
C GLU A 25 -37.27 -8.01 30.87
N ARG A 26 -37.14 -8.52 29.64
CA ARG A 26 -36.21 -7.95 28.67
C ARG A 26 -36.94 -6.91 27.85
N LYS A 27 -36.71 -5.65 28.19
CA LYS A 27 -36.74 -4.56 27.24
C LYS A 27 -35.63 -4.83 26.22
N ASP A 28 -35.99 -4.87 24.94
CA ASP A 28 -35.51 -3.86 23.99
C ASP A 28 -36.32 -3.95 22.70
N SER A 29 -36.96 -2.83 22.43
CA SER A 29 -37.80 -2.51 21.29
C SER A 29 -36.91 -2.38 20.05
N MET A 30 -37.21 -3.20 19.05
CA MET A 30 -36.89 -2.94 17.66
C MET A 30 -38.16 -2.38 17.04
N ASP A 31 -38.11 -1.16 16.50
CA ASP A 31 -38.88 -0.69 15.33
C ASP A 31 -38.75 0.84 15.23
N GLU A 32 -37.85 1.35 14.38
CA GLU A 32 -38.12 2.57 13.61
C GLU A 32 -37.11 2.77 12.48
N LEU A 33 -37.47 2.34 11.27
CA LEU A 33 -37.03 2.98 10.04
C LEU A 33 -38.28 3.15 9.17
N THR A 34 -38.68 4.39 8.90
CA THR A 34 -38.72 4.94 7.54
C THR A 34 -39.36 6.33 7.49
N LEU A 35 -38.87 7.12 6.51
CA LEU A 35 -39.45 8.31 5.89
C LEU A 35 -39.07 9.69 6.48
N SER A 36 -38.10 10.34 5.81
CA SER A 36 -38.41 11.61 5.12
C SER A 36 -37.38 11.91 4.02
N VAL A 37 -37.79 11.68 2.78
CA VAL A 37 -37.25 12.33 1.58
C VAL A 37 -38.10 13.58 1.35
N LYS A 38 -37.50 14.77 1.41
CA LYS A 38 -37.73 15.95 0.53
C LYS A 38 -37.16 17.23 1.16
N SER A 39 -36.07 17.73 0.60
CA SER A 39 -35.94 19.17 0.29
C SER A 39 -34.78 19.40 -0.69
N LYS A 40 -35.16 19.67 -1.94
CA LYS A 40 -34.33 20.39 -2.91
C LYS A 40 -34.45 21.88 -2.62
N LYS A 41 -33.34 22.63 -2.59
CA LYS A 41 -33.11 23.81 -3.45
C LYS A 41 -31.77 24.50 -3.18
N ASN A 42 -31.02 24.68 -4.27
CA ASN A 42 -30.17 25.82 -4.65
C ASN A 42 -29.05 26.26 -3.70
N ILE A 43 -27.79 26.03 -4.09
CA ILE A 43 -26.84 27.10 -4.45
C ILE A 43 -26.04 26.66 -5.68
N LYS A 44 -25.90 27.61 -6.62
CA LYS A 44 -25.36 27.54 -7.99
C LYS A 44 -23.86 27.95 -8.01
N GLU A 45 -23.13 27.34 -8.95
CA GLU A 45 -21.98 27.90 -9.74
C GLU A 45 -20.66 28.24 -8.98
N MET A 46 -19.44 28.03 -9.50
CA MET A 46 -18.89 27.54 -10.77
C MET A 46 -17.39 27.14 -10.56
N PRO A 47 -16.73 26.49 -11.54
CA PRO A 47 -15.52 25.67 -11.38
C PRO A 47 -14.22 26.34 -11.86
N LEU A 48 -13.07 25.80 -11.46
CA LEU A 48 -11.81 25.94 -12.19
C LEU A 48 -11.11 24.58 -12.34
N SER A 49 -10.95 24.20 -13.61
CA SER A 49 -9.74 23.66 -14.29
C SER A 49 -8.95 22.50 -13.64
N LYS A 50 -8.37 21.52 -14.33
CA LYS A 50 -8.33 20.98 -15.70
C LYS A 50 -7.21 19.92 -15.63
N THR A 51 -7.49 18.71 -16.11
CA THR A 51 -6.57 17.81 -16.85
C THR A 51 -5.15 17.51 -16.33
N LEU A 52 -4.87 16.22 -16.10
CA LEU A 52 -3.84 15.52 -16.89
C LEU A 52 -4.02 14.00 -16.79
N SER A 53 -4.50 13.41 -17.88
CA SER A 53 -4.46 11.97 -18.13
C SER A 53 -3.06 11.60 -18.60
N ILE A 54 -2.42 10.62 -17.96
CA ILE A 54 -1.20 9.99 -18.48
C ILE A 54 -1.59 8.63 -19.05
N LYS A 55 -1.52 8.54 -20.38
CA LYS A 55 -1.65 7.31 -21.16
C LYS A 55 -0.35 6.50 -21.07
N LYS A 56 -0.52 5.17 -21.07
CA LYS A 56 0.46 4.15 -21.45
C LYS A 56 1.25 4.54 -22.71
N LEU A 57 2.55 4.26 -22.72
CA LEU A 57 3.27 3.85 -23.95
C LEU A 57 4.29 2.76 -23.64
N HIS A 58 4.34 1.82 -24.59
CA HIS A 58 5.14 0.60 -24.65
C HIS A 58 6.53 0.87 -25.25
N SER A 59 7.47 -0.01 -24.89
CA SER A 59 8.68 -0.49 -25.60
C SER A 59 8.87 -0.12 -27.09
N PHE A 60 10.10 0.19 -27.50
CA PHE A 60 10.86 -0.24 -28.72
C PHE A 60 12.24 0.46 -28.68
N GLU A 61 13.36 -0.25 -28.47
CA GLU A 61 14.33 -0.82 -29.42
C GLU A 61 15.50 0.08 -29.83
N LYS A 62 16.59 -0.60 -30.19
CA LYS A 62 18.00 -0.20 -30.39
C LYS A 62 18.25 0.59 -31.68
N GLU A 63 19.30 1.42 -31.67
CA GLU A 63 20.30 1.68 -32.75
C GLU A 63 21.33 2.70 -32.19
N ASN A 64 22.57 2.32 -31.85
CA ASN A 64 23.81 2.13 -32.63
C ASN A 64 24.63 3.40 -32.99
N LEU A 65 25.81 3.51 -32.30
CA LEU A 65 27.15 4.00 -32.74
C LEU A 65 27.44 5.53 -32.86
N PRO A 66 28.72 5.99 -32.89
CA PRO A 66 29.77 5.92 -31.84
C PRO A 66 30.54 7.26 -31.67
N LEU A 67 31.50 7.34 -30.73
CA LEU A 67 32.74 8.17 -30.66
C LEU A 67 33.00 8.43 -29.16
N GLY A 68 34.16 8.22 -28.55
CA GLY A 68 35.48 7.76 -28.98
C GLY A 68 36.39 7.79 -27.74
N SER A 69 37.34 6.85 -27.69
CA SER A 69 38.58 6.78 -26.90
C SER A 69 38.77 7.69 -25.68
N SER A 70 39.18 7.10 -24.55
CA SER A 70 40.61 7.01 -24.23
C SER A 70 40.87 6.54 -22.78
N ARG A 71 41.53 5.37 -22.70
CA ARG A 71 42.61 5.01 -21.75
C ARG A 71 42.27 4.67 -20.29
N MET A 72 42.17 3.35 -20.08
CA MET A 72 42.59 2.63 -18.88
C MET A 72 44.06 2.89 -18.57
N MET A 73 44.41 3.13 -17.30
CA MET A 73 45.74 2.83 -16.77
C MET A 73 45.60 2.12 -15.43
N GLU A 74 46.00 0.87 -15.50
CA GLU A 74 46.15 -0.16 -14.49
C GLU A 74 47.43 0.14 -13.68
N SER A 75 47.34 0.21 -12.35
CA SER A 75 48.52 0.34 -11.49
C SER A 75 48.96 -1.02 -10.98
N VAL A 76 49.94 -1.62 -11.66
CA VAL A 76 50.66 -2.80 -11.21
C VAL A 76 51.82 -2.39 -10.31
N SER A 77 51.91 -3.09 -9.18
CA SER A 77 52.97 -3.01 -8.17
C SER A 77 54.35 -3.39 -8.71
N LEU A 78 55.40 -2.63 -8.37
CA LEU A 78 56.77 -3.15 -8.41
C LEU A 78 57.61 -2.71 -7.20
N LYS A 79 58.25 -3.72 -6.61
CA LYS A 79 59.11 -3.72 -5.43
C LYS A 79 60.56 -3.31 -5.77
N LYS A 80 61.17 -2.59 -4.83
CA LYS A 80 62.55 -2.70 -4.26
C LYS A 80 63.80 -2.84 -5.16
N CYS A 81 64.74 -1.94 -4.82
CA CYS A 81 66.19 -2.14 -4.57
C CYS A 81 67.13 -2.35 -5.76
N SER A 82 68.12 -1.46 -5.93
CA SER A 82 69.55 -1.76 -5.70
C SER A 82 70.48 -0.60 -6.10
N GLN A 83 71.56 -0.49 -5.33
CA GLN A 83 72.72 0.38 -5.52
C GLN A 83 73.46 0.14 -6.83
N LYS A 84 74.07 1.18 -7.41
CA LYS A 84 75.35 1.05 -8.13
C LYS A 84 76.09 2.38 -8.26
N LYS A 85 77.29 2.43 -7.66
CA LYS A 85 78.43 3.30 -8.06
C LYS A 85 78.77 3.01 -9.53
N ILE A 86 79.21 4.03 -10.28
CA ILE A 86 80.30 3.96 -11.27
C ILE A 86 80.91 5.36 -11.43
N PHE A 87 82.19 5.33 -11.77
CA PHE A 87 83.26 6.31 -11.66
C PHE A 87 83.78 6.60 -13.08
N MET A 88 84.25 7.84 -13.30
CA MET A 88 85.17 8.35 -14.34
C MET A 88 84.80 8.23 -15.83
N GLU A 89 85.01 9.34 -16.57
CA GLU A 89 86.15 9.52 -17.50
C GLU A 89 86.13 10.98 -18.06
N LYS A 90 87.16 11.79 -17.75
CA LYS A 90 88.19 12.43 -18.61
C LYS A 90 87.74 13.22 -19.84
N ASP A 91 88.27 14.45 -19.93
CA ASP A 91 89.19 14.95 -20.98
C ASP A 91 89.76 16.30 -20.45
N SER A 92 91.07 16.57 -20.28
CA SER A 92 92.28 16.48 -21.12
C SER A 92 92.53 17.70 -22.03
N LYS A 93 93.65 18.39 -21.77
CA LYS A 93 94.59 19.18 -22.63
C LYS A 93 95.10 20.42 -21.86
N ASP A 94 96.35 20.39 -21.35
CA ASP A 94 97.64 20.75 -22.02
C ASP A 94 97.69 22.26 -22.40
N CYS A 95 98.75 23.05 -22.21
CA CYS A 95 100.19 22.75 -22.20
C CYS A 95 100.99 23.98 -21.68
N GLN A 96 102.04 23.72 -20.89
CA GLN A 96 103.41 24.31 -20.91
C GLN A 96 103.68 25.82 -21.00
N LYS A 97 104.55 26.31 -20.11
CA LYS A 97 105.95 26.76 -20.36
C LYS A 97 106.45 27.57 -19.14
N GLU A 98 107.42 27.04 -18.40
CA GLU A 98 108.88 27.20 -18.59
C GLU A 98 109.45 28.45 -17.93
N ASN A 99 110.59 28.20 -17.29
CA ASN A 99 111.28 28.96 -16.28
C ASN A 99 112.61 29.39 -16.91
N VAL A 100 112.91 30.68 -17.05
CA VAL A 100 114.19 31.14 -17.63
C VAL A 100 114.62 32.52 -17.11
N LEU A 101 115.84 32.54 -16.53
CA LEU A 101 116.83 33.63 -16.37
C LEU A 101 116.39 34.93 -15.66
N GLN A 102 116.94 35.35 -14.51
CA GLN A 102 118.35 35.47 -14.07
C GLN A 102 119.19 36.45 -14.93
N VAL A 103 119.02 37.77 -14.76
CA VAL A 103 120.06 38.80 -15.02
C VAL A 103 119.67 40.00 -14.12
N LEU A 104 120.42 40.36 -13.09
CA LEU A 104 121.56 41.27 -13.18
C LEU A 104 122.50 41.06 -11.99
N GLN A 105 123.65 40.46 -12.25
CA GLN A 105 124.88 40.74 -11.53
C GLN A 105 125.38 42.12 -11.97
N ILE A 106 125.65 43.01 -11.02
CA ILE A 106 126.65 44.07 -11.20
C ILE A 106 127.71 43.83 -10.13
N GLN A 107 128.90 43.46 -10.60
CA GLN A 107 130.13 43.33 -9.82
C GLN A 107 130.80 44.71 -9.70
N LEU A 108 131.14 45.07 -8.46
CA LEU A 108 132.37 45.73 -7.99
C LEU A 108 132.97 46.91 -8.81
N ASN A 109 132.90 48.13 -8.25
CA ASN A 109 134.05 48.79 -7.58
C ASN A 109 133.78 50.25 -7.14
N ASP A 110 134.08 50.50 -5.85
CA ASP A 110 134.56 51.73 -5.19
C ASP A 110 133.66 52.94 -4.87
N PRO A 111 133.99 53.72 -3.80
CA PRO A 111 133.08 53.92 -2.68
C PRO A 111 132.62 55.37 -2.45
N LYS A 112 131.56 55.49 -1.63
CA LYS A 112 130.97 56.71 -1.03
C LYS A 112 130.12 57.60 -1.97
N ARG A 113 128.79 57.44 -1.90
CA ARG A 113 127.85 58.57 -2.01
C ARG A 113 126.48 58.27 -1.39
N LYS A 114 126.30 58.88 -0.20
CA LYS A 114 125.10 59.46 0.43
C LYS A 114 123.81 58.61 0.56
N PHE A 115 123.39 58.49 1.82
CA PHE A 115 122.54 57.45 2.40
C PHE A 115 121.09 57.92 2.66
N ILE A 116 120.57 58.94 1.94
CA ILE A 116 119.35 59.66 2.38
C ILE A 116 118.18 59.72 1.39
N ASP A 117 118.36 59.53 0.08
CA ASP A 117 117.29 59.77 -0.92
C ASP A 117 116.56 58.50 -1.43
N VAL A 118 116.94 57.31 -0.94
CA VAL A 118 116.31 56.02 -1.30
C VAL A 118 115.07 55.71 -0.43
N TYR A 119 114.87 56.46 0.66
CA TYR A 119 113.77 56.23 1.60
C TYR A 119 112.43 56.78 1.10
N ASP A 120 112.39 57.90 0.37
CA ASP A 120 111.12 58.56 -0.01
C ASP A 120 110.36 57.83 -1.15
N ASP A 121 111.05 57.30 -2.16
CA ASP A 121 110.42 56.51 -3.23
C ASP A 121 109.93 55.14 -2.73
N SER A 122 110.62 54.54 -1.77
CA SER A 122 110.17 53.32 -1.09
C SER A 122 108.86 53.56 -0.34
N ILE A 123 108.77 54.66 0.41
CA ILE A 123 107.56 55.05 1.16
C ILE A 123 106.38 55.34 0.19
N ALA A 124 106.64 55.92 -0.98
CA ALA A 124 105.61 56.17 -1.99
C ALA A 124 105.09 54.88 -2.65
N MET A 125 105.98 53.91 -2.90
CA MET A 125 105.60 52.59 -3.41
C MET A 125 104.85 51.77 -2.34
N ASP A 126 105.28 51.84 -1.09
CA ASP A 126 104.57 51.22 0.04
C ASP A 126 103.17 51.81 0.21
N LYS A 127 103.00 53.14 0.09
CA LYS A 127 101.67 53.78 0.10
C LYS A 127 100.76 53.30 -1.04
N ARG A 128 101.30 53.14 -2.25
CA ARG A 128 100.53 52.60 -3.41
C ARG A 128 100.18 51.13 -3.23
N LEU A 129 101.06 50.34 -2.64
CA LEU A 129 100.82 48.95 -2.30
C LEU A 129 99.73 48.85 -1.21
N GLU A 130 99.82 49.67 -0.17
CA GLU A 130 98.81 49.79 0.89
C GLU A 130 97.44 50.22 0.35
N GLU A 131 97.41 51.14 -0.62
CA GLU A 131 96.17 51.54 -1.33
C GLU A 131 95.63 50.43 -2.24
N ALA A 132 96.49 49.68 -2.92
CA ALA A 132 96.10 48.55 -3.75
C ALA A 132 95.55 47.39 -2.90
N ILE A 133 96.19 47.09 -1.76
CA ILE A 133 95.71 46.12 -0.76
C ILE A 133 94.34 46.56 -0.24
N ARG A 134 94.18 47.84 0.15
CA ARG A 134 92.87 48.37 0.57
C ARG A 134 91.79 48.20 -0.48
N LYS A 135 92.11 48.48 -1.75
CA LYS A 135 91.17 48.33 -2.85
C LYS A 135 90.82 46.86 -3.07
N MET A 136 91.79 45.95 -2.98
CA MET A 136 91.57 44.51 -3.05
C MET A 136 90.67 44.03 -1.92
N GLU A 137 90.93 44.45 -0.68
CA GLU A 137 90.07 44.16 0.48
C GLU A 137 88.67 44.74 0.31
N GLU A 138 88.53 45.93 -0.29
CA GLU A 138 87.24 46.55 -0.56
C GLU A 138 86.47 45.80 -1.66
N PHE A 139 87.15 45.32 -2.70
CA PHE A 139 86.56 44.47 -3.73
C PHE A 139 86.16 43.10 -3.19
N GLU A 140 86.96 42.49 -2.32
CA GLU A 140 86.60 41.25 -1.63
C GLU A 140 85.36 41.43 -0.76
N LYS A 141 85.30 42.51 0.04
CA LYS A 141 84.11 42.84 0.85
C LYS A 141 82.87 43.03 -0.03
N LYS A 142 83.00 43.73 -1.16
CA LYS A 142 81.89 43.93 -2.12
C LYS A 142 81.47 42.61 -2.78
N TYR A 143 82.41 41.74 -3.16
CA TYR A 143 82.13 40.44 -3.75
C TYR A 143 81.42 39.51 -2.77
N ILE A 144 81.88 39.45 -1.52
CA ILE A 144 81.23 38.69 -0.45
C ILE A 144 79.81 39.23 -0.23
N SER A 145 79.65 40.55 -0.12
CA SER A 145 78.34 41.18 0.05
C SER A 145 77.38 40.88 -1.11
N LEU A 146 77.85 40.95 -2.36
CA LEU A 146 77.03 40.63 -3.54
C LEU A 146 76.66 39.15 -3.61
N LYS A 147 77.59 38.27 -3.24
CA LYS A 147 77.39 36.82 -3.23
C LYS A 147 76.34 36.43 -2.19
N ASP A 148 76.46 36.98 -0.99
CA ASP A 148 75.52 36.73 0.10
C ASP A 148 74.14 37.29 -0.23
N LEU A 149 74.04 38.50 -0.81
CA LEU A 149 72.77 39.09 -1.24
C LEU A 149 72.07 38.24 -2.32
N ARG A 150 72.82 37.77 -3.33
CA ARG A 150 72.26 36.91 -4.38
C ARG A 150 71.82 35.54 -3.84
N GLN A 151 72.61 34.94 -2.95
CA GLN A 151 72.24 33.66 -2.33
C GLN A 151 71.00 33.83 -1.46
N THR A 152 70.95 34.87 -0.63
CA THR A 152 69.81 35.15 0.26
C THR A 152 68.52 35.46 -0.49
N GLU A 153 68.55 36.21 -1.60
CA GLU A 153 67.34 36.47 -2.41
C GLU A 153 66.80 35.22 -3.11
N VAL A 154 67.68 34.38 -3.68
CA VAL A 154 67.27 33.13 -4.34
C VAL A 154 66.73 32.13 -3.33
N GLU A 155 67.40 31.99 -2.18
CA GLU A 155 66.96 31.13 -1.08
C GLU A 155 65.61 31.60 -0.50
N SER A 156 65.42 32.92 -0.34
CA SER A 156 64.16 33.51 0.10
C SER A 156 63.04 33.22 -0.89
N ASN A 157 63.26 33.48 -2.19
CA ASN A 157 62.28 33.19 -3.23
C ASN A 157 61.93 31.69 -3.27
N PHE A 158 62.92 30.80 -3.22
CA PHE A 158 62.68 29.35 -3.17
C PHE A 158 61.87 28.95 -1.93
N CYS A 159 62.16 29.55 -0.77
CA CYS A 159 61.39 29.33 0.45
C CYS A 159 59.92 29.72 0.26
N THR A 160 59.63 30.89 -0.33
CA THR A 160 58.25 31.32 -0.57
C THR A 160 57.49 30.41 -1.54
N TYR A 161 58.12 29.96 -2.63
CA TYR A 161 57.49 29.01 -3.56
C TYR A 161 57.22 27.66 -2.89
N ARG A 162 58.15 27.20 -2.06
CA ARG A 162 57.99 25.97 -1.29
C ARG A 162 56.84 26.08 -0.29
N GLU A 163 56.77 27.17 0.48
CA GLU A 163 55.68 27.42 1.44
C GLU A 163 54.33 27.55 0.74
N ALA A 164 54.27 28.26 -0.39
CA ALA A 164 53.05 28.39 -1.19
C ALA A 164 52.59 27.03 -1.74
N ALA A 165 53.51 26.22 -2.27
CA ALA A 165 53.20 24.87 -2.75
C ALA A 165 52.74 23.96 -1.61
N GLU A 166 53.46 23.93 -0.47
CA GLU A 166 53.08 23.15 0.70
C GLU A 166 51.71 23.56 1.27
N SER A 167 51.40 24.86 1.28
CA SER A 167 50.07 25.36 1.69
C SER A 167 48.97 24.92 0.71
N GLN A 168 49.23 25.00 -0.60
CA GLN A 168 48.28 24.54 -1.63
C GLN A 168 48.05 23.03 -1.55
N PHE A 169 49.10 22.23 -1.31
CA PHE A 169 48.97 20.79 -1.11
C PHE A 169 48.12 20.48 0.12
N LYS A 170 48.40 21.12 1.26
CA LYS A 170 47.60 20.95 2.49
C LYS A 170 46.13 21.33 2.27
N ALA A 171 45.86 22.46 1.61
CA ALA A 171 44.50 22.89 1.32
C ALA A 171 43.77 21.89 0.40
N SER A 172 44.47 21.34 -0.59
CA SER A 172 43.93 20.35 -1.52
C SER A 172 43.68 19.00 -0.84
N GLU A 173 44.60 18.56 0.02
CA GLU A 173 44.47 17.32 0.80
C GLU A 173 43.26 17.36 1.73
N VAL A 174 43.08 18.46 2.46
CA VAL A 174 41.88 18.69 3.30
C VAL A 174 40.60 18.67 2.46
N LEU A 175 40.62 19.29 1.28
CA LEU A 175 39.46 19.28 0.38
C LEU A 175 39.16 17.87 -0.11
N ILE A 176 40.17 17.12 -0.57
CA ILE A 176 40.03 15.73 -1.00
C ILE A 176 39.45 14.89 0.14
N ASP A 177 39.98 15.00 1.35
CA ASP A 177 39.47 14.29 2.53
C ASP A 177 38.01 14.64 2.86
N SER A 178 37.62 15.89 2.67
CA SER A 178 36.24 16.31 2.88
C SER A 178 35.30 15.73 1.80
N LEU A 179 35.77 15.66 0.56
CA LEU A 179 35.00 15.14 -0.57
C LEU A 179 34.88 13.61 -0.50
N THR A 180 35.95 12.90 -0.16
CA THR A 180 35.94 11.44 0.04
C THR A 180 35.00 11.07 1.19
N LYS A 181 35.06 11.77 2.33
CA LYS A 181 34.10 11.58 3.43
C LYS A 181 32.65 11.79 2.99
N ASN A 182 32.40 12.80 2.15
CA ASN A 182 31.06 13.06 1.62
C ASN A 182 30.60 11.96 0.64
N ILE A 183 31.51 11.41 -0.16
CA ILE A 183 31.23 10.26 -1.05
C ILE A 183 30.89 9.03 -0.20
N ASP A 184 31.74 8.67 0.77
CA ASP A 184 31.51 7.53 1.66
C ASP A 184 30.17 7.66 2.42
N ALA A 185 29.85 8.87 2.88
CA ALA A 185 28.59 9.15 3.55
C ALA A 185 27.38 8.99 2.61
N LYS A 186 27.50 9.38 1.34
CA LYS A 186 26.46 9.18 0.33
C LYS A 186 26.32 7.72 -0.05
N GLU A 187 27.42 6.99 -0.19
CA GLU A 187 27.42 5.55 -0.48
C GLU A 187 26.75 4.74 0.64
N LYS A 188 27.04 5.07 1.90
CA LYS A 188 26.33 4.45 3.05
C LYS A 188 24.83 4.68 2.99
N LYS A 189 24.40 5.93 2.79
CA LYS A 189 22.97 6.25 2.64
C LYS A 189 22.33 5.54 1.46
N LEU A 190 23.06 5.38 0.35
CA LEU A 190 22.57 4.65 -0.82
C LEU A 190 22.33 3.17 -0.48
N ASN A 191 23.26 2.53 0.22
CA ASN A 191 23.14 1.14 0.65
C ASN A 191 21.99 0.95 1.66
N ASP A 192 21.83 1.87 2.61
CA ASP A 192 20.72 1.86 3.55
C ASP A 192 19.37 1.96 2.81
N LEU A 193 19.26 2.89 1.85
CA LEU A 193 18.06 3.05 1.03
C LEU A 193 17.76 1.81 0.18
N LEU A 194 18.79 1.17 -0.40
CA LEU A 194 18.63 -0.08 -1.15
C LEU A 194 18.09 -1.20 -0.24
N SER A 195 18.64 -1.36 0.96
CA SER A 195 18.15 -2.36 1.92
C SER A 195 16.69 -2.11 2.35
N HIS A 196 16.29 -0.84 2.42
CA HIS A 196 14.93 -0.47 2.76
C HIS A 196 13.96 -0.75 1.60
N ILE A 197 14.41 -0.53 0.36
CA ILE A 197 13.64 -0.91 -0.85
C ILE A 197 13.40 -2.43 -0.87
N ASP A 198 14.43 -3.25 -0.63
CA ASP A 198 14.29 -4.72 -0.60
C ASP A 198 13.28 -5.17 0.48
N SER A 199 13.33 -4.53 1.65
CA SER A 199 12.40 -4.79 2.75
C SER A 199 10.95 -4.41 2.38
N LEU A 200 10.75 -3.23 1.78
CA LEU A 200 9.45 -2.78 1.30
C LEU A 200 8.90 -3.68 0.19
N GLU A 201 9.74 -4.19 -0.69
CA GLU A 201 9.33 -5.18 -1.69
C GLU A 201 8.86 -6.49 -1.06
N ALA A 202 9.54 -6.96 0.00
CA ALA A 202 9.12 -8.16 0.72
C ALA A 202 7.76 -7.96 1.41
N GLU A 203 7.57 -6.83 2.09
CA GLU A 203 6.28 -6.47 2.71
C GLU A 203 5.17 -6.33 1.67
N LYS A 204 5.46 -5.73 0.52
CA LYS A 204 4.51 -5.60 -0.59
C LYS A 204 4.08 -6.97 -1.12
N ARG A 205 5.00 -7.93 -1.25
CA ARG A 205 4.69 -9.32 -1.66
C ARG A 205 3.78 -10.01 -0.65
N GLU A 206 4.00 -9.80 0.66
CA GLU A 206 3.12 -10.35 1.70
C GLU A 206 1.74 -9.67 1.70
N PHE A 207 1.67 -8.36 1.50
CA PHE A 207 0.41 -7.64 1.36
C PHE A 207 -0.41 -8.15 0.16
N GLU A 208 0.24 -8.44 -0.97
CA GLU A 208 -0.42 -8.97 -2.15
C GLU A 208 -1.01 -10.37 -1.89
N LYS A 209 -0.27 -11.26 -1.22
CA LYS A 209 -0.80 -12.57 -0.76
C LYS A 209 -1.99 -12.43 0.20
N LEU A 210 -1.92 -11.49 1.13
CA LEU A 210 -3.04 -11.22 2.06
C LEU A 210 -4.25 -10.66 1.32
N SER A 211 -4.05 -9.77 0.34
CA SER A 211 -5.10 -9.21 -0.50
C SER A 211 -5.80 -10.30 -1.32
N GLU A 212 -5.06 -11.25 -1.87
CA GLU A 212 -5.63 -12.40 -2.59
C GLU A 212 -6.48 -13.29 -1.67
N LYS A 213 -5.99 -13.60 -0.46
CA LYS A 213 -6.76 -14.36 0.53
C LYS A 213 -8.05 -13.64 0.93
N LEU A 214 -8.00 -12.32 1.10
CA LEU A 214 -9.17 -11.50 1.43
C LEU A 214 -10.21 -11.57 0.32
N LYS A 215 -9.80 -11.42 -0.95
CA LYS A 215 -10.69 -11.56 -2.11
C LYS A 215 -11.33 -12.95 -2.18
N PHE A 216 -10.56 -14.00 -1.92
CA PHE A 216 -11.07 -15.36 -1.93
C PHE A 216 -12.12 -15.60 -0.83
N ALA A 217 -11.84 -15.16 0.40
CA ALA A 217 -12.75 -15.27 1.52
C ALA A 217 -14.04 -14.45 1.30
N GLU A 218 -13.92 -13.25 0.75
CA GLU A 218 -15.05 -12.39 0.39
C GLU A 218 -15.96 -13.07 -0.65
N GLN A 219 -15.37 -13.63 -1.71
CA GLN A 219 -16.14 -14.39 -2.70
C GLN A 219 -16.85 -15.61 -2.09
N ALA A 220 -16.19 -16.33 -1.18
CA ALA A 220 -16.79 -17.47 -0.48
C ALA A 220 -17.97 -17.02 0.39
N LEU A 221 -17.84 -15.89 1.08
CA LEU A 221 -18.90 -15.30 1.90
C LEU A 221 -20.10 -14.86 1.06
N VAL A 222 -19.87 -14.23 -0.10
CA VAL A 222 -20.93 -13.86 -1.04
C VAL A 222 -21.68 -15.10 -1.55
N ARG A 223 -20.95 -16.16 -1.90
CA ARG A 223 -21.56 -17.44 -2.32
C ARG A 223 -22.42 -18.03 -1.19
N ALA A 224 -21.90 -18.12 0.02
CA ALA A 224 -22.64 -18.66 1.17
C ALA A 224 -23.90 -17.84 1.48
N ASN A 225 -23.81 -16.51 1.47
CA ASN A 225 -24.95 -15.62 1.72
C ASN A 225 -26.04 -15.77 0.64
N SER A 226 -25.64 -15.89 -0.64
CA SER A 226 -26.60 -16.14 -1.72
C SER A 226 -27.34 -17.47 -1.54
N GLN A 227 -26.63 -18.51 -1.06
CA GLN A 227 -27.22 -19.81 -0.78
C GLN A 227 -28.20 -19.75 0.40
N ILE A 228 -27.83 -19.07 1.50
CA ILE A 228 -28.72 -18.87 2.65
C ILE A 228 -30.00 -18.14 2.23
N SER A 229 -29.87 -17.08 1.43
CA SER A 229 -31.03 -16.34 0.91
C SER A 229 -31.97 -17.23 0.09
N TYR A 230 -31.42 -18.05 -0.82
CA TYR A 230 -32.20 -19.00 -1.62
C TYR A 230 -32.92 -20.04 -0.76
N LEU A 231 -32.21 -20.63 0.21
CA LEU A 231 -32.79 -21.64 1.10
C LEU A 231 -33.89 -21.05 1.99
N ASN A 232 -33.69 -19.84 2.51
CA ASN A 232 -34.70 -19.15 3.30
C ASN A 232 -35.96 -18.85 2.47
N ALA A 233 -35.80 -18.33 1.25
CA ALA A 233 -36.94 -18.09 0.36
C ALA A 233 -37.73 -19.38 0.10
N LYS A 234 -37.02 -20.49 -0.16
CA LYS A 234 -37.63 -21.81 -0.38
C LYS A 234 -38.32 -22.37 0.87
N LEU A 235 -37.72 -22.20 2.06
CA LEU A 235 -38.32 -22.62 3.32
C LEU A 235 -39.59 -21.81 3.64
N SER A 236 -39.55 -20.50 3.47
CA SER A 236 -40.73 -19.63 3.68
C SER A 236 -41.87 -19.94 2.71
N SER A 237 -41.58 -20.24 1.44
CA SER A 237 -42.62 -20.64 0.49
C SER A 237 -43.23 -22.00 0.84
N HIS A 238 -42.42 -22.97 1.28
CA HIS A 238 -42.93 -24.28 1.68
C HIS A 238 -43.71 -24.23 3.00
N SER A 239 -43.25 -23.47 4.00
CA SER A 239 -43.95 -23.39 5.29
C SER A 239 -45.27 -22.63 5.18
N SER A 240 -45.32 -21.56 4.38
CA SER A 240 -46.56 -20.83 4.14
C SER A 240 -47.57 -21.68 3.37
N ALA A 241 -47.13 -22.40 2.33
CA ALA A 241 -47.99 -23.31 1.58
C ALA A 241 -48.52 -24.44 2.46
N SER A 242 -47.69 -25.06 3.32
CA SER A 242 -48.14 -26.14 4.19
C SER A 242 -49.13 -25.67 5.26
N ILE A 243 -48.92 -24.48 5.84
CA ILE A 243 -49.86 -23.90 6.81
C ILE A 243 -51.19 -23.56 6.15
N VAL A 244 -51.19 -23.05 4.91
CA VAL A 244 -52.43 -22.77 4.16
C VAL A 244 -53.18 -24.06 3.87
N GLN A 245 -52.50 -25.11 3.40
CA GLN A 245 -53.09 -26.43 3.19
C GLN A 245 -53.71 -27.01 4.46
N LEU A 246 -52.97 -26.99 5.57
CA LEU A 246 -53.49 -27.49 6.86
C LEU A 246 -54.71 -26.71 7.36
N LYS A 247 -54.75 -25.39 7.11
CA LYS A 247 -55.93 -24.57 7.43
C LYS A 247 -57.12 -24.96 6.55
N GLU A 248 -56.90 -25.15 5.25
CA GLU A 248 -57.93 -25.56 4.30
C GLU A 248 -58.50 -26.94 4.65
N ASP A 249 -57.63 -27.93 4.91
CA ASP A 249 -58.02 -29.27 5.34
C ASP A 249 -58.86 -29.22 6.62
N LEU A 250 -58.44 -28.45 7.62
CA LEU A 250 -59.18 -28.27 8.86
C LEU A 250 -60.57 -27.65 8.62
N TYR A 251 -60.66 -26.62 7.77
CA TYR A 251 -61.96 -26.01 7.45
C TYR A 251 -62.84 -26.96 6.64
N SER A 252 -62.26 -27.74 5.73
CA SER A 252 -62.96 -28.78 4.99
C SER A 252 -63.54 -29.84 5.92
N ASP A 253 -62.77 -30.33 6.88
CA ASP A 253 -63.22 -31.35 7.85
C ASP A 253 -64.34 -30.84 8.77
N LEU A 254 -64.25 -29.57 9.21
CA LEU A 254 -65.23 -28.99 10.13
C LEU A 254 -66.55 -28.60 9.45
N THR A 255 -66.49 -28.13 8.21
CA THR A 255 -67.65 -27.55 7.52
C THR A 255 -68.20 -28.42 6.40
N GLY A 256 -67.42 -29.40 5.93
CA GLY A 256 -67.70 -30.16 4.71
C GLY A 256 -67.55 -29.35 3.42
N LEU A 257 -67.04 -28.11 3.49
CA LEU A 257 -66.84 -27.22 2.35
C LEU A 257 -65.40 -27.33 1.84
N LEU A 258 -65.25 -27.72 0.58
CA LEU A 258 -63.99 -27.77 -0.15
C LEU A 258 -63.97 -26.68 -1.24
N ILE A 259 -62.90 -25.89 -1.28
CA ILE A 259 -62.67 -24.89 -2.33
C ILE A 259 -61.76 -25.53 -3.39
N ARG A 260 -62.31 -25.92 -4.54
CA ARG A 260 -61.57 -26.65 -5.58
C ARG A 260 -60.67 -25.75 -6.43
N ASP A 261 -61.16 -24.57 -6.75
CA ASP A 261 -60.47 -23.62 -7.63
C ASP A 261 -60.83 -22.19 -7.24
N VAL A 262 -59.88 -21.29 -7.42
CA VAL A 262 -60.04 -19.85 -7.16
C VAL A 262 -59.54 -19.07 -8.36
N LYS A 263 -60.46 -18.38 -9.03
CA LYS A 263 -60.17 -17.53 -10.18
C LYS A 263 -60.34 -16.07 -9.80
N SER A 264 -59.23 -15.40 -9.58
CA SER A 264 -59.20 -13.96 -9.31
C SER A 264 -59.12 -13.18 -10.62
N ASP A 265 -60.14 -12.36 -10.90
CA ASP A 265 -60.17 -11.38 -11.98
C ASP A 265 -60.13 -9.96 -11.37
N SER A 266 -59.77 -8.98 -12.17
CA SER A 266 -59.66 -7.55 -11.82
C SER A 266 -60.91 -6.93 -11.18
N LYS A 267 -62.09 -7.51 -11.39
CA LYS A 267 -63.39 -7.02 -10.87
C LYS A 267 -64.15 -8.01 -9.99
N LYS A 268 -63.77 -9.30 -10.03
CA LYS A 268 -64.47 -10.36 -9.30
C LYS A 268 -63.54 -11.53 -8.99
N THR A 269 -63.73 -12.16 -7.84
CA THR A 269 -63.06 -13.41 -7.48
C THR A 269 -64.09 -14.53 -7.47
N VAL A 270 -63.92 -15.54 -8.33
CA VAL A 270 -64.83 -16.68 -8.46
C VAL A 270 -64.23 -17.88 -7.75
N PHE A 271 -64.95 -18.40 -6.76
CA PHE A 271 -64.63 -19.60 -6.01
C PHE A 271 -65.46 -20.77 -6.53
N ASP A 272 -64.82 -21.89 -6.84
CA ASP A 272 -65.49 -23.16 -7.16
C ASP A 272 -65.58 -24.00 -5.89
N CYS A 273 -66.79 -24.14 -5.35
CA CYS A 273 -67.04 -24.68 -4.02
C CYS A 273 -67.81 -25.99 -4.10
N LEU A 274 -67.38 -26.98 -3.33
CA LEU A 274 -68.05 -28.26 -3.20
C LEU A 274 -68.39 -28.47 -1.73
N GLN A 275 -69.68 -28.57 -1.39
CA GLN A 275 -70.11 -28.78 -0.02
C GLN A 275 -70.78 -30.13 0.16
N THR A 276 -70.17 -30.97 0.99
CA THR A 276 -70.65 -32.32 1.29
C THR A 276 -71.48 -32.33 2.57
N GLY A 277 -72.67 -32.94 2.51
CA GLY A 277 -73.52 -33.18 3.67
C GLY A 277 -73.97 -34.64 3.75
N ARG A 278 -74.94 -34.90 4.64
CA ARG A 278 -75.50 -36.25 4.82
C ARG A 278 -76.42 -36.66 3.68
N ASN A 279 -77.09 -35.68 3.06
CA ASN A 279 -78.11 -35.91 2.02
C ASN A 279 -77.55 -35.80 0.60
N GLY A 280 -76.26 -35.50 0.43
CA GLY A 280 -75.64 -35.31 -0.87
C GLY A 280 -74.50 -34.30 -0.83
N THR A 281 -73.96 -34.01 -2.02
CA THR A 281 -72.90 -33.03 -2.22
C THR A 281 -73.41 -31.95 -3.16
N LEU A 282 -73.27 -30.68 -2.78
CA LEU A 282 -73.67 -29.54 -3.60
C LEU A 282 -72.45 -28.88 -4.22
N HIS A 283 -72.43 -28.81 -5.55
CA HIS A 283 -71.44 -28.04 -6.29
C HIS A 283 -72.02 -26.66 -6.60
N PHE A 284 -71.29 -25.60 -6.27
CA PHE A 284 -71.70 -24.24 -6.59
C PHE A 284 -70.49 -23.33 -6.82
N LYS A 285 -70.74 -22.21 -7.50
CA LYS A 285 -69.76 -21.13 -7.66
C LYS A 285 -70.18 -19.94 -6.83
N LEU A 286 -69.22 -19.39 -6.09
CA LEU A 286 -69.40 -18.17 -5.33
C LEU A 286 -68.54 -17.08 -5.94
N SER A 287 -69.15 -16.05 -6.52
CA SER A 287 -68.44 -14.90 -7.09
C SER A 287 -68.50 -13.73 -6.12
N LEU A 288 -67.34 -13.27 -5.66
CA LEU A 288 -67.20 -12.05 -4.87
C LEU A 288 -66.91 -10.88 -5.80
N PHE A 289 -67.81 -9.91 -5.85
CA PHE A 289 -67.61 -8.66 -6.56
C PHE A 289 -66.97 -7.62 -5.64
N ILE A 290 -65.84 -7.08 -6.08
CA ILE A 290 -65.09 -6.06 -5.35
C ILE A 290 -65.12 -4.79 -6.20
N ASP A 291 -65.95 -3.82 -5.82
CA ASP A 291 -65.97 -2.51 -6.46
C ASP A 291 -64.86 -1.62 -5.85
N PRO A 292 -63.81 -1.27 -6.62
CA PRO A 292 -62.64 -0.56 -6.08
C PRO A 292 -62.91 0.89 -5.65
N SER A 293 -64.09 1.45 -5.96
CA SER A 293 -64.51 2.81 -5.60
C SER A 293 -65.24 2.91 -4.26
N CYS A 294 -65.80 1.79 -3.75
CA CYS A 294 -66.56 1.73 -2.50
C CYS A 294 -66.15 0.48 -1.72
N GLN A 295 -65.26 0.63 -0.74
CA GLN A 295 -64.76 -0.46 0.13
C GLN A 295 -65.85 -1.15 0.98
N SER A 296 -67.10 -0.70 0.88
CA SER A 296 -68.17 -1.01 1.83
C SER A 296 -69.27 -1.94 1.28
N GLN A 297 -69.25 -2.32 0.00
CA GLN A 297 -70.29 -3.14 -0.62
C GLN A 297 -69.71 -4.35 -1.36
N GLU A 298 -69.01 -5.21 -0.63
CA GLU A 298 -68.67 -6.55 -1.11
C GLU A 298 -69.95 -7.38 -1.28
N ARG A 299 -70.29 -7.74 -2.52
CA ARG A 299 -71.46 -8.57 -2.85
C ARG A 299 -71.03 -9.96 -3.30
N PHE A 300 -71.69 -10.97 -2.76
CA PHE A 300 -71.57 -12.36 -3.19
C PHE A 300 -72.67 -12.71 -4.16
N SER A 301 -72.32 -13.43 -5.22
CA SER A 301 -73.26 -14.08 -6.13
C SER A 301 -73.04 -15.59 -6.06
N TYR A 302 -74.09 -16.30 -5.71
CA TYR A 302 -74.16 -17.74 -5.67
C TYR A 302 -74.80 -18.25 -6.97
N THR A 303 -74.11 -19.18 -7.64
CA THR A 303 -74.63 -19.90 -8.79
C THR A 303 -74.50 -21.40 -8.51
N PRO A 304 -75.61 -22.13 -8.32
CA PRO A 304 -75.55 -23.57 -8.13
C PRO A 304 -75.17 -24.27 -9.45
N LEU A 305 -74.48 -25.40 -9.33
CA LEU A 305 -74.12 -26.25 -10.45
C LEU A 305 -74.71 -27.64 -10.21
N PHE A 306 -75.94 -27.83 -10.68
CA PHE A 306 -76.63 -29.12 -10.56
C PHE A 306 -76.43 -29.98 -11.79
N ASP A 307 -76.36 -31.27 -11.56
CA ASP A 307 -76.45 -32.31 -12.57
C ASP A 307 -77.77 -33.08 -12.37
N GLU A 308 -78.65 -33.04 -13.37
CA GLU A 308 -80.04 -33.54 -13.26
C GLU A 308 -80.12 -35.02 -12.86
N GLU A 309 -79.14 -35.85 -13.21
CA GLU A 309 -79.15 -37.28 -12.87
C GLU A 309 -78.58 -37.56 -11.46
N ARG A 310 -77.53 -36.83 -11.05
CA ARG A 310 -76.83 -37.08 -9.79
C ARG A 310 -77.46 -36.37 -8.60
N ASP A 311 -78.00 -35.17 -8.82
CA ASP A 311 -78.49 -34.29 -7.77
C ASP A 311 -80.02 -34.32 -7.62
N ALA A 312 -80.72 -35.15 -8.41
CA ALA A 312 -82.15 -35.42 -8.28
C ALA A 312 -82.62 -35.71 -6.83
N PRO A 313 -81.96 -36.58 -6.05
CA PRO A 313 -82.37 -36.81 -4.67
C PRO A 313 -82.13 -35.58 -3.79
N LEU A 314 -81.09 -34.80 -4.05
CA LEU A 314 -80.74 -33.61 -3.27
C LEU A 314 -81.72 -32.45 -3.51
N LEU A 315 -82.15 -32.27 -4.77
CA LEU A 315 -83.09 -31.21 -5.19
C LEU A 315 -84.44 -31.30 -4.47
N ASN A 316 -84.89 -32.50 -4.08
CA ASN A 316 -86.15 -32.67 -3.34
C ASN A 316 -86.10 -32.11 -1.91
N TYR A 317 -84.91 -32.03 -1.31
CA TYR A 317 -84.72 -31.55 0.07
C TYR A 317 -84.24 -30.11 0.14
N LEU A 318 -83.78 -29.55 -0.98
CA LEU A 318 -83.23 -28.22 -1.04
C LEU A 318 -84.36 -27.17 -1.14
N PRO A 319 -84.33 -26.10 -0.34
CA PRO A 319 -85.27 -25.00 -0.50
C PRO A 319 -85.14 -24.32 -1.87
N ASP A 320 -86.28 -23.92 -2.46
CA ASP A 320 -86.37 -23.30 -3.80
C ASP A 320 -85.37 -22.16 -4.04
N TYR A 321 -85.06 -21.39 -2.99
CA TYR A 321 -84.13 -20.26 -3.10
C TYR A 321 -82.68 -20.71 -3.37
N LEU A 322 -82.24 -21.89 -2.94
CA LEU A 322 -80.90 -22.44 -3.22
C LEU A 322 -80.81 -23.13 -4.58
N THR A 323 -81.95 -23.37 -5.24
CA THR A 323 -81.98 -23.99 -6.57
C THR A 323 -81.67 -22.96 -7.68
N GLY A 324 -81.84 -21.67 -7.39
CA GLY A 324 -81.56 -20.56 -8.31
C GLY A 324 -80.31 -19.75 -7.96
N GLU A 325 -79.98 -18.78 -8.81
CA GLU A 325 -78.92 -17.82 -8.54
C GLU A 325 -79.36 -16.79 -7.49
N ILE A 326 -78.50 -16.51 -6.52
CA ILE A 326 -78.79 -15.56 -5.42
C ILE A 326 -77.65 -14.56 -5.31
N ILE A 327 -77.98 -13.30 -5.09
CA ILE A 327 -77.01 -12.26 -4.78
C ILE A 327 -77.29 -11.74 -3.37
N PHE A 328 -76.28 -11.67 -2.53
CA PHE A 328 -76.37 -11.23 -1.14
C PHE A 328 -75.14 -10.43 -0.71
N GLU A 329 -75.26 -9.66 0.36
CA GLU A 329 -74.16 -8.86 0.90
C GLU A 329 -73.26 -9.70 1.82
N LYS A 330 -71.99 -9.29 1.98
CA LYS A 330 -71.02 -9.99 2.82
C LYS A 330 -71.50 -10.28 4.24
N ASP A 331 -72.25 -9.38 4.85
CA ASP A 331 -72.80 -9.55 6.21
C ASP A 331 -73.76 -10.74 6.32
N GLN A 332 -74.41 -11.11 5.22
CA GLN A 332 -75.34 -12.25 5.17
C GLN A 332 -74.65 -13.57 4.86
N ALA A 333 -73.35 -13.57 4.53
CA ALA A 333 -72.62 -14.78 4.12
C ALA A 333 -72.61 -15.87 5.21
N ALA A 334 -72.50 -15.50 6.48
CA ALA A 334 -72.56 -16.45 7.59
C ALA A 334 -73.94 -17.13 7.69
N MET A 335 -75.03 -16.36 7.54
CA MET A 335 -76.38 -16.91 7.51
C MET A 335 -76.61 -17.80 6.30
N PHE A 336 -76.14 -17.39 5.12
CA PHE A 336 -76.20 -18.19 3.90
C PHE A 336 -75.52 -19.56 4.12
N ASN A 337 -74.27 -19.56 4.60
CA ASN A 337 -73.52 -20.79 4.86
C ASN A 337 -74.23 -21.69 5.89
N TRP A 338 -74.79 -21.11 6.95
CA TRP A 338 -75.54 -21.85 7.95
C TRP A 338 -76.82 -22.48 7.37
N ARG A 339 -77.59 -21.73 6.57
CA ARG A 339 -78.81 -22.24 5.92
C ARG A 339 -78.49 -23.35 4.94
N LEU A 340 -77.43 -23.18 4.15
CA LEU A 340 -76.95 -24.16 3.20
C LEU A 340 -76.50 -25.45 3.90
N SER A 341 -75.65 -25.33 4.92
CA SER A 341 -75.20 -26.47 5.72
C SER A 341 -76.37 -27.19 6.39
N SER A 342 -77.34 -26.44 6.92
CA SER A 342 -78.53 -26.98 7.56
C SER A 342 -79.40 -27.76 6.57
N ALA A 343 -79.57 -27.26 5.35
CA ALA A 343 -80.32 -27.95 4.29
C ALA A 343 -79.65 -29.28 3.90
N LEU A 344 -78.32 -29.32 3.81
CA LEU A 344 -77.55 -30.53 3.45
C LEU A 344 -77.46 -31.57 4.58
N GLN A 345 -77.73 -31.18 5.83
CA GLN A 345 -77.63 -32.04 7.01
C GLN A 345 -78.98 -32.50 7.56
N LYS A 346 -80.10 -31.91 7.10
CA LYS A 346 -81.43 -32.18 7.63
C LYS A 346 -81.85 -33.62 7.32
N LYS A 347 -81.80 -34.47 8.34
CA LYS A 347 -82.31 -35.84 8.26
C LYS A 347 -83.83 -35.81 8.40
N ASP A 348 -84.53 -36.62 7.60
CA ASP A 348 -85.93 -36.97 7.86
C ASP A 348 -86.10 -37.62 9.25
#